data_AF-A0A1U7PLV7-F1
#
_entry.id   AF-A0A1U7PLV7-F1
#
_cell.length_a   1.000
_cell.length_b   1.000
_cell.length_c   1.000
_cell.angle_alpha   90.00
_cell.angle_beta   90.00
_cell.angle_gamma   90.00
#
_symmetry.space_group_name_H-M   'P 1'
#
loop_
_entity.id
_entity.type
_entity.pdbx_description
1 polymer ?
#
loop_
_entity_poly.entity_id
_entity_poly.type
_entity_poly.pdbx_seq_one_letter_code
_entity_poly.pdbx_strand_id
1 'polypeptide(L)'
;MIEAKNNIPMSGAPGGENGVGTVKEIYIVLTDTGTVLSKIIRRYTGSRLNHVSIAFDERLQEMYSFGRVQRHNPFSGGFVRERPGEGLLKEAECAVFRFRVTEEELQRIRARIREIERNRERYSYNFLGLIGIILNREISRKRAYFCSQFVVMTLSTADIRITDTPAWRAQARDFAESEHLEPVYEGPLAGWTAPKPVRVIEHPRSLRRRLLRIPFRRAAS
;
A
#
# COMPACT_ATOMS: atom_id res chain seq x y z
N MET A 1 6.82 -53.99 -54.68
CA MET A 1 8.08 -53.22 -54.56
C MET A 1 7.68 -51.74 -54.49
N ILE A 2 7.58 -51.17 -53.28
CA ILE A 2 8.64 -50.47 -52.51
C ILE A 2 8.74 -48.98 -52.92
N GLU A 3 8.40 -48.10 -51.96
CA GLU A 3 8.93 -46.73 -51.66
C GLU A 3 8.90 -45.63 -52.75
N ALA A 4 8.84 -44.32 -52.48
CA ALA A 4 8.83 -43.44 -51.31
C ALA A 4 8.22 -42.08 -51.76
N LYS A 5 7.28 -41.49 -51.02
CA LYS A 5 7.44 -40.37 -50.05
C LYS A 5 8.17 -39.12 -50.57
N ASN A 6 7.43 -38.00 -50.59
CA ASN A 6 7.79 -36.64 -50.16
C ASN A 6 6.50 -35.79 -50.28
N ASN A 7 5.58 -35.76 -49.31
CA ASN A 7 5.60 -35.08 -48.01
C ASN A 7 5.91 -33.57 -48.08
N ILE A 8 4.91 -32.76 -48.40
CA ILE A 8 4.87 -31.32 -48.06
C ILE A 8 3.83 -31.19 -46.93
N PRO A 9 4.21 -30.75 -45.72
CA PRO A 9 3.27 -30.65 -44.61
C PRO A 9 2.45 -29.37 -44.70
N MET A 10 1.15 -29.53 -44.48
CA MET A 10 0.32 -28.53 -43.82
C MET A 10 0.81 -28.37 -42.37
N SER A 11 1.31 -27.19 -42.00
CA SER A 11 1.47 -26.71 -40.62
C SER A 11 1.26 -25.20 -40.67
N GLY A 12 0.53 -24.52 -39.81
CA GLY A 12 -0.08 -24.88 -38.54
C GLY A 12 -0.21 -23.58 -37.75
N ALA A 13 -1.45 -23.21 -37.42
CA ALA A 13 -1.85 -22.44 -36.24
C ALA A 13 -1.40 -20.96 -36.07
N PRO A 14 -2.09 -20.21 -35.18
CA PRO A 14 -2.19 -18.75 -35.17
C PRO A 14 -1.04 -18.09 -34.42
N GLY A 15 -0.54 -16.99 -34.96
CA GLY A 15 0.29 -16.06 -34.21
C GLY A 15 -0.57 -15.30 -33.22
N GLY A 16 -0.74 -15.85 -32.03
CA GLY A 16 -1.28 -15.12 -30.88
C GLY A 16 -0.42 -13.89 -30.62
N GLU A 17 -1.01 -12.72 -30.77
CA GLU A 17 -0.51 -11.49 -30.20
C GLU A 17 -0.51 -11.69 -28.67
N ASN A 18 0.62 -12.12 -28.14
CA ASN A 18 0.87 -12.12 -26.71
C ASN A 18 0.83 -10.66 -26.25
N GLY A 19 -0.36 -10.21 -25.83
CA GLY A 19 -0.58 -8.91 -25.23
C GLY A 19 0.34 -8.75 -24.03
N VAL A 20 1.44 -8.03 -24.23
CA VAL A 20 2.24 -7.51 -23.12
C VAL A 20 1.33 -6.54 -22.39
N GLY A 21 0.72 -7.00 -21.30
CA GLY A 21 -0.13 -6.18 -20.44
C GLY A 21 0.62 -4.91 -20.06
N THR A 22 0.00 -3.76 -20.26
CA THR A 22 0.63 -2.48 -19.93
C THR A 22 0.88 -2.44 -18.41
N VAL A 23 2.14 -2.32 -18.01
CA VAL A 23 2.51 -2.19 -16.60
C VAL A 23 2.23 -0.75 -16.15
N LYS A 24 1.59 -0.62 -14.98
CA LYS A 24 1.29 0.65 -14.31
C LYS A 24 1.98 0.69 -12.97
N GLU A 25 2.29 1.89 -12.51
CA GLU A 25 2.87 2.12 -11.19
C GLU A 25 1.80 2.65 -10.24
N ILE A 26 1.76 2.09 -9.04
CA ILE A 26 1.03 2.63 -7.89
C ILE A 26 1.99 2.78 -6.73
N TYR A 27 1.61 3.58 -5.73
CA TYR A 27 2.48 3.89 -4.61
C TYR A 27 1.82 3.54 -3.29
N ILE A 28 2.59 2.89 -2.41
CA ILE A 28 2.25 2.71 -1.01
C ILE A 28 3.04 3.74 -0.21
N VAL A 29 2.32 4.58 0.53
CA VAL A 29 2.91 5.67 1.31
C VAL A 29 2.71 5.35 2.78
N LEU A 30 3.82 5.21 3.49
CA LEU A 30 3.83 5.00 4.92
C LEU A 30 4.14 6.34 5.58
N THR A 31 3.30 6.82 6.50
CA THR A 31 3.49 8.12 7.17
C THR A 31 3.43 8.02 8.69
N ASP A 32 4.15 8.93 9.37
CA ASP A 32 3.97 9.20 10.79
C ASP A 32 3.08 10.44 10.98
N THR A 33 1.85 10.22 11.44
CA THR A 33 0.85 11.28 11.65
C THR A 33 0.91 11.93 13.04
N GLY A 34 1.78 11.45 13.94
CA GLY A 34 2.02 12.05 15.26
C GLY A 34 0.84 12.04 16.25
N THR A 35 -0.26 11.35 15.96
CA THR A 35 -1.47 11.35 16.83
C THR A 35 -1.28 10.57 18.14
N VAL A 36 -2.14 10.78 19.15
CA VAL A 36 -2.04 10.03 20.43
C VAL A 36 -2.14 8.51 20.23
N LEU A 37 -3.00 8.06 19.32
CA LEU A 37 -3.06 6.64 18.95
C LEU A 37 -1.81 6.21 18.20
N SER A 38 -1.29 7.04 17.31
CA SER A 38 0.00 6.81 16.68
C SER A 38 1.10 6.59 17.73
N LYS A 39 1.09 7.36 18.83
CA LYS A 39 2.02 7.18 19.97
C LYS A 39 1.79 5.88 20.75
N ILE A 40 0.52 5.44 20.92
CA ILE A 40 0.17 4.17 21.59
C ILE A 40 0.55 2.98 20.73
N ILE A 41 0.14 2.97 19.46
CA ILE A 41 0.52 1.94 18.48
C ILE A 41 2.04 1.90 18.38
N ARG A 42 2.72 3.03 18.24
CA ARG A 42 4.18 3.11 18.23
C ARG A 42 4.82 2.48 19.47
N ARG A 43 4.27 2.72 20.67
CA ARG A 43 4.76 2.09 21.90
C ARG A 43 4.61 0.57 21.87
N TYR A 44 3.54 0.06 21.24
CA TYR A 44 3.26 -1.37 21.16
C TYR A 44 3.99 -2.08 20.01
N THR A 45 4.12 -1.42 18.85
CA THR A 45 4.63 -2.01 17.60
C THR A 45 6.09 -1.67 17.32
N GLY A 46 6.65 -0.67 18.01
CA GLY A 46 7.98 -0.14 17.73
C GLY A 46 8.10 0.67 16.44
N SER A 47 7.00 0.90 15.70
CA SER A 47 7.00 1.56 14.38
C SER A 47 6.58 3.05 14.41
N ARG A 48 7.19 3.88 13.55
CA ARG A 48 7.11 5.38 13.42
C ARG A 48 6.01 5.63 12.45
N LEU A 49 6.10 4.91 11.36
CA LEU A 49 5.08 4.86 10.35
C LEU A 49 3.94 4.02 10.92
N ASN A 50 2.82 4.69 11.10
CA ASN A 50 1.61 4.15 11.73
C ASN A 50 0.38 4.33 10.84
N HIS A 51 0.57 4.96 9.69
CA HIS A 51 -0.44 5.17 8.68
C HIS A 51 0.03 4.65 7.34
N VAL A 52 -0.91 4.08 6.57
CA VAL A 52 -0.66 3.47 5.27
C VAL A 52 -1.69 4.03 4.30
N SER A 53 -1.23 4.60 3.20
CA SER A 53 -2.06 5.11 2.12
C SER A 53 -1.67 4.48 0.78
N ILE A 54 -2.62 4.38 -0.15
CA ILE A 54 -2.40 3.93 -1.52
C ILE A 54 -2.62 5.10 -2.49
N ALA A 55 -1.71 5.32 -3.43
CA ALA A 55 -1.78 6.37 -4.44
C ALA A 55 -1.67 5.78 -5.84
N PHE A 56 -2.30 6.43 -6.82
CA PHE A 56 -2.30 5.99 -8.23
C PHE A 56 -1.58 6.96 -9.17
N ASP A 57 -0.94 7.98 -8.60
CA ASP A 57 -0.19 8.99 -9.33
C ASP A 57 1.17 9.20 -8.66
N GLU A 58 2.19 9.46 -9.48
CA GLU A 58 3.57 9.69 -9.03
C GLU A 58 3.74 10.96 -8.20
N ARG A 59 2.79 11.89 -8.28
CA ARG A 59 2.82 13.16 -7.53
C ARG A 59 2.19 13.02 -6.15
N LEU A 60 1.63 11.85 -5.83
CA LEU A 60 0.90 11.54 -4.61
C LEU A 60 -0.24 12.55 -4.34
N GLN A 61 -0.79 13.18 -5.38
CA GLN A 61 -1.82 14.21 -5.22
C GLN A 61 -3.18 13.62 -4.85
N GLU A 62 -3.37 12.32 -5.05
CA GLU A 62 -4.55 11.61 -4.61
C GLU A 62 -4.18 10.30 -3.93
N MET A 63 -4.09 10.34 -2.60
CA MET A 63 -3.88 9.17 -1.76
C MET A 63 -5.19 8.76 -1.10
N TYR A 64 -5.40 7.46 -0.94
CA TYR A 64 -6.56 6.90 -0.27
C TYR A 64 -6.14 6.10 0.95
N SER A 65 -6.88 6.26 2.04
CA SER A 65 -6.68 5.45 3.24
C SER A 65 -7.95 5.36 4.08
N PHE A 66 -7.92 4.51 5.09
CA PHE A 66 -8.87 4.58 6.21
C PHE A 66 -8.21 5.32 7.35
N GLY A 67 -8.70 6.51 7.63
CA GLY A 67 -8.05 7.47 8.51
C GLY A 67 -9.04 8.20 9.40
N ARG A 68 -8.48 8.98 10.32
CA ARG A 68 -9.25 9.90 11.16
C ARG A 68 -9.53 11.16 10.39
N VAL A 69 -10.72 11.71 10.58
CA VAL A 69 -11.07 13.02 10.00
C VAL A 69 -10.51 14.16 10.86
N GLN A 70 -10.30 13.93 12.17
CA GLN A 70 -9.83 14.95 13.11
C GLN A 70 -8.68 14.45 14.00
N ARG A 71 -7.67 15.32 14.28
CA ARG A 71 -6.53 15.02 15.17
C ARG A 71 -6.96 14.60 16.58
N HIS A 72 -7.97 15.27 17.13
CA HIS A 72 -8.33 15.22 18.55
C HIS A 72 -9.46 14.22 18.85
N ASN A 73 -10.17 13.72 17.83
CA ASN A 73 -11.24 12.76 18.01
C ASN A 73 -10.85 11.39 17.41
N PRO A 74 -10.46 10.40 18.23
CA PRO A 74 -10.05 9.08 17.75
C PRO A 74 -11.20 8.22 17.21
N PHE A 75 -12.46 8.62 17.46
CA PHE A 75 -13.68 7.88 17.11
C PHE A 75 -14.36 8.39 15.83
N SER A 76 -13.93 9.53 15.28
CA SER A 76 -14.40 10.06 14.00
C SER A 76 -13.39 9.74 12.89
N GLY A 77 -13.67 8.69 12.12
CA GLY A 77 -12.81 8.24 11.04
C GLY A 77 -13.54 7.32 10.07
N GLY A 78 -13.02 7.24 8.85
CA GLY A 78 -13.58 6.44 7.76
C GLY A 78 -12.67 6.49 6.54
N PHE A 79 -13.24 6.22 5.37
CA PHE A 79 -12.54 6.37 4.11
C PHE A 79 -12.22 7.85 3.83
N VAL A 80 -10.94 8.15 3.57
CA VAL A 80 -10.45 9.51 3.35
C VAL A 80 -9.63 9.59 2.07
N ARG A 81 -9.71 10.75 1.42
CA ARG A 81 -8.77 11.19 0.38
C ARG A 81 -7.77 12.14 1.04
N GLU A 82 -6.50 11.87 0.86
CA GLU A 82 -5.40 12.57 1.51
C GLU A 82 -4.45 13.18 0.48
N ARG A 83 -3.83 14.29 0.89
CA ARG A 83 -2.87 15.05 0.07
C ARG A 83 -1.64 15.44 0.90
N PRO A 84 -0.45 15.45 0.29
CA PRO A 84 0.74 16.04 0.91
C PRO A 84 0.47 17.50 1.32
N GLY A 85 1.00 17.92 2.47
CA GLY A 85 0.87 19.31 2.93
C GLY A 85 -0.47 19.64 3.61
N GLU A 86 -1.44 18.73 3.62
CA GLU A 86 -2.78 18.97 4.19
C GLU A 86 -3.01 18.17 5.49
N GLY A 87 -3.89 18.70 6.36
CA GLY A 87 -4.43 17.96 7.51
C GLY A 87 -3.37 17.32 8.42
N LEU A 88 -3.45 16.00 8.59
CA LEU A 88 -2.52 15.18 9.39
C LEU A 88 -1.14 15.02 8.72
N LEU A 89 -1.05 15.26 7.41
CA LEU A 89 0.12 14.99 6.59
C LEU A 89 1.01 16.21 6.34
N LYS A 90 0.63 17.39 6.86
CA LYS A 90 1.34 18.66 6.63
C LYS A 90 2.84 18.60 6.94
N GLU A 91 3.21 17.95 8.03
CA GLU A 91 4.60 17.84 8.52
C GLU A 91 4.97 16.36 8.75
N ALA A 92 4.30 15.45 8.04
CA ALA A 92 4.54 14.02 8.23
C ALA A 92 5.86 13.59 7.60
N GLU A 93 6.65 12.83 8.34
CA GLU A 93 7.71 11.99 7.78
C GLU A 93 7.08 10.81 7.04
N CYS A 94 7.66 10.42 5.91
CA CYS A 94 7.17 9.32 5.10
C CYS A 94 8.25 8.41 4.55
N ALA A 95 7.82 7.21 4.17
CA ALA A 95 8.52 6.33 3.25
C ALA A 95 7.58 5.99 2.09
N VAL A 96 8.06 6.14 0.86
CA VAL A 96 7.28 5.88 -0.36
C VAL A 96 7.82 4.63 -1.02
N PHE A 97 6.91 3.73 -1.36
CA PHE A 97 7.19 2.50 -2.05
C PHE A 97 6.46 2.47 -3.38
N ARG A 98 7.16 2.11 -4.44
CA ARG A 98 6.59 1.83 -5.74
C ARG A 98 6.17 0.38 -5.82
N PHE A 99 5.01 0.15 -6.45
CA PHE A 99 4.50 -1.17 -6.78
C PHE A 99 4.04 -1.20 -8.23
N ARG A 100 4.48 -2.21 -8.98
CA ARG A 100 4.12 -2.39 -10.40
C ARG A 100 2.96 -3.37 -10.48
N VAL A 101 1.91 -2.98 -11.20
CA VAL A 101 0.70 -3.77 -11.42
C VAL A 101 0.37 -3.80 -12.91
N THR A 102 -0.32 -4.84 -13.35
CA THR A 102 -0.96 -4.89 -14.66
C THR A 102 -2.14 -3.91 -14.72
N GLU A 103 -2.57 -3.56 -15.93
CA GLU A 103 -3.76 -2.74 -16.13
C GLU A 103 -5.01 -3.41 -15.52
N GLU A 104 -5.14 -4.74 -15.65
CA GLU A 104 -6.26 -5.50 -15.12
C GLU A 104 -6.28 -5.47 -13.58
N GLU A 105 -5.13 -5.65 -12.93
CA GLU A 105 -4.99 -5.51 -11.47
C GLU A 105 -5.35 -4.09 -11.01
N LEU A 106 -4.83 -3.07 -11.71
CA LEU A 106 -5.14 -1.67 -11.42
C LEU A 106 -6.64 -1.38 -11.50
N GLN A 107 -7.32 -1.94 -12.50
CA GLN A 107 -8.77 -1.79 -12.66
C GLN A 107 -9.54 -2.42 -11.51
N ARG A 108 -9.15 -3.63 -11.05
CA ARG A 108 -9.76 -4.31 -9.89
C ARG A 108 -9.55 -3.48 -8.62
N ILE A 109 -8.33 -3.02 -8.37
CA ILE A 109 -7.98 -2.15 -7.23
C ILE A 109 -8.83 -0.87 -7.24
N ARG A 110 -8.87 -0.16 -8.37
CA ARG A 110 -9.66 1.09 -8.51
C ARG A 110 -11.16 0.85 -8.37
N ALA A 111 -11.67 -0.27 -8.89
CA ALA A 111 -13.07 -0.64 -8.73
C ALA A 111 -13.43 -0.80 -7.25
N ARG A 112 -12.57 -1.48 -6.47
CA ARG A 112 -12.77 -1.65 -5.03
C ARG A 112 -12.79 -0.31 -4.28
N ILE A 113 -11.86 0.59 -4.60
CA ILE A 113 -11.81 1.92 -3.97
C ILE A 113 -13.06 2.74 -4.31
N ARG A 114 -13.50 2.74 -5.58
CA ARG A 114 -14.73 3.43 -5.99
C ARG A 114 -15.97 2.86 -5.30
N GLU A 115 -16.03 1.55 -5.11
CA GLU A 115 -17.13 0.91 -4.38
C GLU A 115 -17.17 1.37 -2.91
N ILE A 116 -16.02 1.39 -2.24
CA ILE A 116 -15.89 1.88 -0.87
C ILE A 116 -16.31 3.35 -0.78
N GLU A 117 -15.82 4.16 -1.71
CA GLU A 117 -16.11 5.60 -1.77
C GLU A 117 -17.59 5.90 -1.96
N ARG A 118 -18.26 5.22 -2.90
CA ARG A 118 -19.71 5.39 -3.14
C ARG A 118 -20.56 5.01 -1.94
N ASN A 119 -20.02 4.21 -1.03
CA ASN A 119 -20.70 3.73 0.17
C ASN A 119 -20.00 4.26 1.43
N ARG A 120 -19.28 5.39 1.33
CA ARG A 120 -18.39 5.88 2.41
C ARG A 120 -19.11 6.05 3.75
N GLU A 121 -20.38 6.43 3.74
CA GLU A 121 -21.22 6.58 4.93
C GLU A 121 -21.51 5.25 5.64
N ARG A 122 -21.35 4.12 4.94
CA ARG A 122 -21.49 2.77 5.49
C ARG A 122 -20.19 2.22 6.06
N TYR A 123 -19.06 2.89 5.82
CA TYR A 123 -17.73 2.46 6.25
C TYR A 123 -17.22 3.35 7.38
N SER A 124 -16.74 2.72 8.45
CA SER A 124 -16.22 3.40 9.64
C SER A 124 -14.77 3.01 9.92
N TYR A 125 -14.08 3.79 10.74
CA TYR A 125 -12.75 3.42 11.20
C TYR A 125 -12.82 2.33 12.30
N ASN A 126 -12.04 1.26 12.15
CA ASN A 126 -12.07 0.13 13.11
C ASN A 126 -11.21 0.37 14.35
N PHE A 127 -11.65 1.27 15.24
CA PHE A 127 -10.96 1.53 16.50
C PHE A 127 -10.89 0.31 17.42
N LEU A 128 -11.94 -0.52 17.46
CA LEU A 128 -11.96 -1.77 18.24
C LEU A 128 -10.99 -2.82 17.67
N GLY A 129 -10.80 -2.85 16.35
CA GLY A 129 -9.80 -3.68 15.70
C GLY A 129 -8.37 -3.35 16.15
N LEU A 130 -8.07 -2.07 16.39
CA LEU A 130 -6.78 -1.64 16.96
C LEU A 130 -6.57 -2.16 18.39
N ILE A 131 -7.62 -2.19 19.21
CA ILE A 131 -7.57 -2.85 20.52
C ILE A 131 -7.37 -4.35 20.36
N GLY A 132 -8.02 -4.97 19.36
CA GLY A 132 -7.79 -6.38 18.99
C GLY A 132 -6.33 -6.69 18.66
N ILE A 133 -5.65 -5.80 17.92
CA ILE A 133 -4.19 -5.93 17.66
C ILE A 133 -3.40 -5.93 18.98
N ILE A 134 -3.70 -5.01 19.90
CA ILE A 134 -3.02 -4.93 21.21
C ILE A 134 -3.27 -6.18 22.06
N LEU A 135 -4.48 -6.74 21.99
CA LEU A 135 -4.88 -7.95 22.70
C LEU A 135 -4.53 -9.25 21.94
N ASN A 136 -3.91 -9.15 20.76
CA ASN A 136 -3.68 -10.25 19.81
C ASN A 136 -4.93 -11.10 19.55
N ARG A 137 -6.10 -10.47 19.44
CA ARG A 137 -7.38 -11.11 19.11
C ARG A 137 -7.99 -10.47 17.87
N GLU A 138 -8.57 -11.30 17.02
CA GLU A 138 -9.34 -10.81 15.87
C GLU A 138 -10.64 -10.17 16.39
N ILE A 139 -10.69 -8.84 16.32
CA ILE A 139 -11.91 -8.07 16.58
C ILE A 139 -12.30 -7.42 15.26
N SER A 140 -12.96 -8.20 14.41
CA SER A 140 -13.45 -7.74 13.12
C SER A 140 -14.85 -7.14 13.27
N ARG A 141 -15.05 -5.95 12.68
CA ARG A 141 -16.38 -5.34 12.53
C ARG A 141 -16.67 -5.21 11.05
N LYS A 142 -17.86 -5.65 10.63
CA LYS A 142 -18.30 -5.46 9.24
C LYS A 142 -18.22 -3.98 8.88
N ARG A 143 -17.59 -3.67 7.75
CA ARG A 143 -17.40 -2.31 7.22
C ARG A 143 -16.63 -1.36 8.14
N ALA A 144 -15.77 -1.90 9.00
CA ALA A 144 -14.80 -1.09 9.71
C ALA A 144 -13.39 -1.54 9.35
N TYR A 145 -12.55 -0.60 8.90
CA TYR A 145 -11.15 -0.86 8.58
C TYR A 145 -10.23 0.14 9.27
N PHE A 146 -9.01 -0.29 9.59
CA PHE A 146 -7.88 0.61 9.80
C PHE A 146 -7.02 0.65 8.53
N CYS A 147 -6.12 1.64 8.44
CA CYS A 147 -5.38 1.98 7.21
C CYS A 147 -4.68 0.79 6.54
N SER A 148 -3.86 0.03 7.27
CA SER A 148 -3.15 -1.15 6.73
C SER A 148 -4.09 -2.27 6.30
N GLN A 149 -5.13 -2.59 7.08
CA GLN A 149 -6.14 -3.58 6.70
C GLN A 149 -6.83 -3.20 5.39
N PHE A 150 -7.19 -1.93 5.22
CA PHE A 150 -7.80 -1.42 4.01
C PHE A 150 -6.91 -1.66 2.79
N VAL A 151 -5.61 -1.33 2.88
CA VAL A 151 -4.69 -1.50 1.75
C VAL A 151 -4.50 -2.99 1.43
N VAL A 152 -4.29 -3.86 2.43
CA VAL A 152 -4.19 -5.32 2.20
C VAL A 152 -5.45 -5.85 1.50
N MET A 153 -6.63 -5.50 2.01
CA MET A 153 -7.89 -5.97 1.43
C MET A 153 -8.19 -5.41 0.04
N THR A 154 -7.73 -4.19 -0.23
CA THR A 154 -7.88 -3.56 -1.54
C THR A 154 -7.02 -4.28 -2.57
N LEU A 155 -5.76 -4.55 -2.24
CA LEU A 155 -4.84 -5.30 -3.10
C LEU A 155 -5.30 -6.75 -3.30
N SER A 156 -5.88 -7.40 -2.28
CA SER A 156 -6.37 -8.78 -2.42
C SER A 156 -7.52 -8.93 -3.42
N THR A 157 -8.29 -7.88 -3.72
CA THR A 157 -9.30 -7.94 -4.81
C THR A 157 -8.68 -8.09 -6.19
N ALA A 158 -7.38 -7.84 -6.31
CA ALA A 158 -6.59 -8.06 -7.49
C ALA A 158 -5.74 -9.35 -7.43
N ASP A 159 -5.98 -10.21 -6.44
CA ASP A 159 -5.20 -11.42 -6.15
C ASP A 159 -3.75 -11.13 -5.72
N ILE A 160 -3.50 -9.92 -5.23
CA ILE A 160 -2.17 -9.47 -4.80
C ILE A 160 -2.02 -9.72 -3.30
N ARG A 161 -1.10 -10.62 -2.95
CA ARG A 161 -0.69 -10.88 -1.56
C ARG A 161 0.52 -10.02 -1.21
N ILE A 162 0.28 -8.82 -0.68
CA ILE A 162 1.36 -7.87 -0.37
C ILE A 162 2.16 -8.24 0.89
N THR A 163 1.59 -9.02 1.80
CA THR A 163 2.22 -9.48 3.04
C THR A 163 1.65 -10.83 3.45
N ASP A 164 2.42 -11.59 4.23
CA ASP A 164 1.98 -12.83 4.88
C ASP A 164 1.16 -12.58 6.15
N THR A 165 1.21 -11.36 6.68
CA THR A 165 0.42 -11.00 7.86
C THR A 165 -1.06 -10.89 7.48
N PRO A 166 -1.97 -11.59 8.17
CA PRO A 166 -3.40 -11.46 7.94
C PRO A 166 -3.87 -9.99 8.02
N ALA A 167 -4.80 -9.60 7.15
CA ALA A 167 -5.23 -8.20 7.00
C ALA A 167 -5.65 -7.53 8.32
N TRP A 168 -6.27 -8.28 9.25
CA TRP A 168 -6.70 -7.78 10.56
C TRP A 168 -5.54 -7.48 11.53
N ARG A 169 -4.34 -8.00 11.25
CA ARG A 169 -3.11 -7.76 12.03
C ARG A 169 -2.07 -6.96 11.26
N ALA A 170 -2.25 -6.77 9.95
CA ALA A 170 -1.29 -6.07 9.11
C ALA A 170 -0.99 -4.67 9.64
N GLN A 171 0.28 -4.28 9.62
CA GLN A 171 0.82 -3.03 10.13
C GLN A 171 1.72 -2.40 9.06
N ALA A 172 2.06 -1.12 9.22
CA ALA A 172 2.93 -0.42 8.28
C ALA A 172 4.29 -1.13 8.05
N ARG A 173 4.86 -1.77 9.08
CA ARG A 173 6.11 -2.54 8.96
C ARG A 173 5.99 -3.71 7.97
N ASP A 174 4.83 -4.35 7.91
CA ASP A 174 4.60 -5.49 7.02
C ASP A 174 4.69 -5.06 5.53
N PHE A 175 4.37 -3.79 5.24
CA PHE A 175 4.58 -3.20 3.92
C PHE A 175 6.06 -2.85 3.69
N ALA A 176 6.74 -2.26 4.69
CA ALA A 176 8.16 -1.95 4.58
C ALA A 176 9.03 -3.21 4.36
N GLU A 177 8.59 -4.35 4.89
CA GLU A 177 9.24 -5.66 4.78
C GLU A 177 8.83 -6.43 3.52
N SER A 178 7.72 -6.06 2.86
CA SER A 178 7.21 -6.75 1.66
C SER A 178 8.18 -6.72 0.49
N GLU A 179 8.61 -7.85 -0.06
CA GLU A 179 9.55 -7.90 -1.18
C GLU A 179 8.97 -7.37 -2.50
N HIS A 180 7.64 -7.32 -2.61
CA HIS A 180 6.93 -6.78 -3.77
C HIS A 180 7.04 -5.26 -3.89
N LEU A 181 7.42 -4.57 -2.81
CA LEU A 181 7.47 -3.12 -2.72
C LEU A 181 8.89 -2.59 -2.93
N GLU A 182 9.07 -1.73 -3.93
CA GLU A 182 10.35 -1.08 -4.19
C GLU A 182 10.42 0.24 -3.41
N PRO A 183 11.30 0.40 -2.41
CA PRO A 183 11.45 1.68 -1.71
C PRO A 183 12.07 2.73 -2.64
N VAL A 184 11.40 3.87 -2.81
CA VAL A 184 11.82 4.94 -3.73
C VAL A 184 12.13 6.27 -3.04
N TYR A 185 11.63 6.49 -1.82
CA TYR A 185 11.94 7.69 -1.03
C TYR A 185 11.72 7.48 0.47
N GLU A 186 12.44 8.28 1.25
CA GLU A 186 12.32 8.39 2.69
C GLU A 186 12.66 9.82 3.11
N GLY A 187 11.83 10.43 3.95
CA GLY A 187 12.02 11.80 4.45
C GLY A 187 10.69 12.54 4.63
N PRO A 188 10.72 13.88 4.75
CA PRO A 188 9.51 14.69 4.86
C PRO A 188 8.61 14.48 3.64
N LEU A 189 7.31 14.29 3.85
CA LEU A 189 6.36 14.09 2.74
C LEU A 189 6.32 15.30 1.81
N ALA A 190 6.49 16.51 2.33
CA ALA A 190 6.60 17.73 1.54
C ALA A 190 7.84 17.77 0.63
N GLY A 191 8.86 16.96 0.93
CA GLY A 191 10.07 16.83 0.12
C GLY A 191 9.97 15.78 -1.00
N TRP A 192 8.84 15.05 -1.10
CA TRP A 192 8.66 14.08 -2.17
C TRP A 192 8.58 14.79 -3.54
N THR A 193 9.40 14.32 -4.46
CA THR A 193 9.31 14.64 -5.88
C THR A 193 9.11 13.35 -6.64
N ALA A 194 8.12 13.33 -7.55
CA ALA A 194 7.87 12.20 -8.43
C ALA A 194 9.19 11.72 -9.08
N PRO A 195 9.50 10.42 -9.00
CA PRO A 195 10.71 9.90 -9.61
C PRO A 195 10.63 10.17 -11.12
N LYS A 196 11.70 10.68 -11.72
CA LYS A 196 11.82 10.71 -13.18
C LYS A 196 11.60 9.28 -13.72
N PRO A 197 11.02 9.07 -14.91
CA PRO A 197 10.88 7.74 -15.51
C PRO A 197 12.23 7.02 -15.40
N VAL A 198 12.23 5.93 -14.62
CA VAL A 198 13.44 5.45 -13.96
C VAL A 198 14.38 4.80 -14.98
N ARG A 199 15.57 5.40 -15.17
CA ARG A 199 16.81 4.62 -15.27
C ARG A 199 17.13 4.14 -13.86
N VAL A 200 17.11 2.82 -13.69
CA VAL A 200 17.27 2.02 -12.46
C VAL A 200 17.92 2.77 -11.28
N ILE A 201 17.24 2.83 -10.13
CA ILE A 201 17.85 3.25 -8.87
C ILE A 201 18.86 2.16 -8.47
N GLU A 202 20.14 2.51 -8.32
CA GLU A 202 21.21 1.51 -8.24
C GLU A 202 21.17 0.63 -6.97
N HIS A 203 20.50 1.03 -5.88
CA HIS A 203 20.62 0.33 -4.58
C HIS A 203 19.33 0.25 -3.72
N PRO A 204 18.22 -0.38 -4.18
CA PRO A 204 16.99 -0.57 -3.38
C PRO A 204 17.22 -1.35 -2.07
N ARG A 205 18.26 -2.21 -2.03
CA ARG A 205 18.64 -2.97 -0.83
C ARG A 205 19.16 -2.08 0.32
N SER A 206 19.81 -0.94 0.03
CA SER A 206 20.34 -0.05 1.08
C SER A 206 19.23 0.77 1.74
N LEU A 207 18.27 1.25 0.95
CA LEU A 207 17.04 1.91 1.40
C LEU A 207 16.20 0.98 2.27
N ARG A 208 15.91 -0.23 1.79
CA ARG A 208 15.21 -1.25 2.58
C ARG A 208 15.97 -1.56 3.87
N ARG A 209 17.28 -1.76 3.80
CA ARG A 209 18.10 -1.94 5.01
C ARG A 209 18.02 -0.74 5.94
N ARG A 210 17.98 0.51 5.47
CA ARG A 210 17.83 1.70 6.32
C ARG A 210 16.47 1.73 7.01
N LEU A 211 15.39 1.51 6.26
CA LEU A 211 14.03 1.38 6.79
C LEU A 211 13.92 0.30 7.88
N LEU A 212 14.63 -0.83 7.69
CA LEU A 212 14.68 -1.95 8.65
C LEU A 212 15.71 -1.76 9.77
N ARG A 213 16.77 -0.97 9.55
CA ARG A 213 17.92 -0.80 10.46
C ARG A 213 17.78 0.34 11.42
N ILE A 214 16.92 1.33 11.18
CA ILE A 214 16.71 2.40 12.14
C ILE A 214 16.27 1.74 13.46
N PRO A 215 17.16 1.60 14.48
CA PRO A 215 16.66 1.35 15.79
C PRO A 215 15.90 2.62 16.10
N PHE A 216 14.69 2.49 16.57
CA PHE A 216 13.82 3.62 16.77
C PHE A 216 14.31 4.52 17.90
N ARG A 217 15.38 5.29 17.67
CA ARG A 217 16.06 6.07 18.69
C ARG A 217 15.03 7.00 19.30
N ARG A 218 14.93 6.89 20.63
CA ARG A 218 14.24 7.85 21.51
C ARG A 218 14.60 9.25 21.02
N ALA A 219 13.61 10.05 20.64
CA ALA A 219 13.79 11.48 20.81
C ALA A 219 13.93 11.66 22.33
N ALA A 220 15.10 12.16 22.74
CA ALA A 220 15.37 12.52 24.12
C ALA A 220 14.45 13.66 24.53
N SER A 221 14.04 13.60 25.80
CA SER A 221 13.44 14.65 26.62
C SER A 221 12.05 15.15 26.20
#